data_AF-A0A5A7P4W4-F1
#
_entry.id   AF-A0A5A7P4W4-F1
#
_cell.length_a   1.000
_cell.length_b   1.000
_cell.length_c   1.000
_cell.angle_alpha   90.00
_cell.angle_beta   90.00
_cell.angle_gamma   90.00
#
_symmetry.space_group_name_H-M   'P 1'
#
loop_
_entity.id
_entity.type
_entity.pdbx_description
1 polymer ?
#
loop_
_entity_poly.entity_id
_entity_poly.type
_entity_poly.pdbx_seq_one_letter_code
_entity_poly.pdbx_strand_id
1 'polypeptide(L)'
;MLRIVSQSHVSPTIGVSDSSLKFTHVLCNLSPAELYEQAIKYEKGSFITSSGAIATLSGAKSGRSAKDKRIVRDETTEDDLWWGKYVHTLSMQILRWKSTLSWLT
;
A
#
# COMPACT_ATOMS: atom_id res chain seq x y z
N MET A 1 36.74 -4.78 3.42
CA MET A 1 36.10 -4.65 4.74
C MET A 1 34.82 -3.84 4.57
N LEU A 2 33.66 -4.48 4.49
CA LEU A 2 32.38 -3.78 4.34
C LEU A 2 31.88 -3.37 5.73
N ARG A 3 31.71 -2.07 5.93
CA ARG A 3 31.24 -1.47 7.18
C ARG A 3 29.72 -1.61 7.21
N ILE A 4 29.22 -2.56 8.01
CA ILE A 4 27.79 -2.62 8.35
C ILE A 4 27.50 -1.40 9.24
N VAL A 5 26.84 -0.40 8.66
CA VAL A 5 26.32 0.73 9.43
C VAL A 5 25.05 0.24 10.13
N SER A 6 25.15 -0.05 11.42
CA SER A 6 23.99 -0.22 12.29
C SER A 6 23.28 1.13 12.37
N GLN A 7 22.16 1.28 11.66
CA GLN A 7 21.30 2.44 11.80
C GLN A 7 20.49 2.27 13.09
N SER A 8 20.66 3.21 14.02
CA SER A 8 19.84 3.30 15.23
C SER A 8 18.38 3.56 14.84
N HIS A 9 17.47 2.64 15.18
CA HIS A 9 16.03 2.83 15.03
C HIS A 9 15.56 4.02 15.88
N VAL A 10 15.55 5.20 15.31
CA VAL A 10 14.66 6.28 15.76
C VAL A 10 13.30 5.93 15.17
N SER A 11 12.40 5.38 15.98
CA SER A 11 11.00 5.22 15.59
C SER A 11 10.44 6.62 15.40
N PRO A 12 10.13 7.06 14.16
CA PRO A 12 9.44 8.32 13.99
C PRO A 12 8.04 8.11 14.58
N THR A 13 7.63 8.95 15.52
CA THR A 13 6.23 9.05 15.93
C THR A 13 5.45 9.53 14.70
N ILE A 14 4.98 8.59 13.88
CA ILE A 14 4.06 8.93 12.80
C ILE A 14 2.80 9.47 13.48
N GLY A 15 2.43 10.71 13.14
CA GLY A 15 1.11 11.25 13.44
C GLY A 15 0.06 10.49 12.63
N VAL A 16 -0.35 9.31 13.10
CA VAL A 16 -1.49 8.54 12.58
C VAL A 16 -2.79 9.11 13.16
N SER A 17 -2.84 10.40 13.48
CA SER A 17 -3.95 11.02 14.21
C SER A 17 -5.27 10.93 13.46
N ASP A 18 -5.20 10.95 12.12
CA ASP A 18 -6.38 11.12 11.27
C ASP A 18 -6.87 9.80 10.66
N SER A 19 -6.24 8.67 11.00
CA SER A 19 -6.68 7.35 10.54
C SER A 19 -7.10 6.47 11.71
N SER A 20 -8.23 5.78 11.59
CA SER A 20 -8.79 4.92 12.64
C SER A 20 -8.07 3.57 12.81
N LEU A 21 -6.81 3.48 12.36
CA LEU A 21 -6.05 2.23 12.32
C LEU A 21 -5.39 1.96 13.67
N LYS A 22 -5.56 0.74 14.18
CA LYS A 22 -4.88 0.26 15.39
C LYS A 22 -3.74 -0.66 14.97
N PHE A 23 -2.50 -0.21 15.10
CA PHE A 23 -1.32 -0.98 14.69
C PHE A 23 -0.52 -1.45 15.90
N THR A 24 0.03 -2.67 15.81
CA THR A 24 0.98 -3.21 16.80
C THR A 24 2.42 -2.85 16.45
N HIS A 25 2.76 -2.78 15.16
CA HIS A 25 4.11 -2.47 14.68
C HIS A 25 4.04 -1.52 13.48
N VAL A 26 4.87 -0.49 13.50
CA VAL A 26 5.01 0.45 12.39
C VAL A 26 6.51 0.58 12.10
N LEU A 27 6.91 0.25 10.87
CA LEU A 27 8.28 0.29 10.40
C LEU A 27 8.39 1.37 9.32
N CYS A 28 9.27 2.35 9.52
CA CYS A 28 9.33 3.55 8.71
C CYS A 28 10.67 3.63 7.99
N ASN A 29 10.66 3.98 6.71
CA ASN A 29 11.86 4.27 5.93
C ASN A 29 12.95 3.19 6.05
N LEU A 30 12.54 1.92 6.09
CA LEU A 30 13.46 0.80 6.17
C LEU A 30 14.49 0.85 5.04
N SER A 31 15.73 0.50 5.37
CA SER A 31 16.76 0.30 4.38
C SER A 31 16.39 -0.84 3.42
N PRO A 32 16.98 -0.89 2.21
CA PRO A 32 16.77 -2.00 1.30
C PRO A 32 17.05 -3.38 1.94
N ALA A 33 18.07 -3.50 2.78
CA ALA A 33 18.39 -4.77 3.46
C ALA A 33 17.26 -5.21 4.42
N GLU A 34 16.74 -4.29 5.22
CA GLU A 34 15.61 -4.58 6.11
C GLU A 34 14.34 -4.93 5.33
N LEU A 35 14.10 -4.28 4.18
CA LEU A 35 12.98 -4.63 3.30
C LEU A 35 13.10 -6.07 2.75
N TYR A 36 14.31 -6.52 2.41
CA TYR A 36 14.55 -7.91 1.99
C TYR A 36 14.22 -8.89 3.12
N GLU A 37 14.67 -8.61 4.34
CA GLU A 37 14.38 -9.46 5.50
C GLU A 37 12.88 -9.55 5.78
N GLN A 38 12.16 -8.42 5.75
CA GLN A 38 10.72 -8.41 5.95
C GLN A 38 9.98 -9.21 4.86
N ALA A 39 10.36 -9.03 3.60
CA ALA A 39 9.73 -9.71 2.47
C ALA A 39 9.91 -11.23 2.56
N ILE A 40 11.13 -11.73 2.80
CA ILE A 40 11.40 -13.17 2.90
C ILE A 40 10.77 -13.79 4.15
N LYS A 41 10.68 -13.04 5.25
CA LYS A 41 10.14 -13.55 6.51
C LYS A 41 8.62 -13.64 6.53
N TYR A 42 7.92 -12.68 5.92
CA TYR A 42 6.48 -12.51 6.09
C TYR A 42 5.66 -12.66 4.81
N GLU A 43 6.23 -12.42 3.63
CA GLU A 43 5.52 -12.60 2.35
C GLU A 43 5.79 -14.00 1.80
N LYS A 44 4.70 -14.78 1.65
CA LYS A 44 4.78 -16.11 1.06
C LYS A 44 4.76 -15.95 -0.47
N GLY A 45 5.88 -16.24 -1.12
CA GLY A 45 6.01 -16.09 -2.57
C GLY A 45 7.17 -15.19 -3.00
N SER A 46 7.92 -14.65 -2.04
CA SER A 46 9.14 -13.87 -2.26
C SER A 46 10.36 -14.76 -2.29
N PHE A 47 11.24 -14.53 -3.26
CA PHE A 47 12.47 -15.28 -3.48
C PHE A 47 13.62 -14.34 -3.84
N ILE A 48 14.83 -14.73 -3.49
CA ILE A 48 16.05 -14.07 -3.97
C ILE A 48 16.54 -14.82 -5.20
N THR A 49 16.66 -14.11 -6.32
CA THR A 49 17.16 -14.64 -7.58
C THR A 49 18.68 -14.82 -7.54
N SER A 50 19.26 -15.55 -8.49
CA SER A 50 20.71 -15.77 -8.57
C SER A 50 21.53 -14.48 -8.74
N SER A 51 20.92 -13.40 -9.24
CA SER A 51 21.53 -12.07 -9.35
C SER A 51 21.42 -11.25 -8.06
N GLY A 52 20.75 -11.77 -7.03
CA GLY A 52 20.52 -11.08 -5.76
C GLY A 52 19.29 -10.18 -5.75
N ALA A 53 18.53 -10.06 -6.85
CA ALA A 53 17.28 -9.31 -6.89
C ALA A 53 16.15 -10.09 -6.21
N ILE A 54 15.25 -9.37 -5.53
CA ILE A 54 14.01 -9.94 -5.00
C ILE A 54 12.96 -10.12 -6.10
N ALA A 55 12.27 -11.27 -6.09
CA ALA A 55 11.16 -11.59 -6.98
C ALA A 55 9.95 -12.04 -6.15
N THR A 56 8.75 -11.61 -6.52
CA THR A 56 7.46 -12.02 -5.90
C THR A 56 6.44 -12.34 -7.00
N LEU A 57 5.44 -13.16 -6.67
CA LEU A 57 4.32 -13.51 -7.53
C LEU A 57 3.04 -12.79 -7.10
N SER A 58 2.52 -11.89 -7.94
CA SER A 58 1.30 -11.11 -7.63
C SER A 58 -0.02 -11.89 -7.76
N GLY A 59 0.04 -13.19 -8.03
CA GLY A 59 -1.10 -14.09 -8.13
C GLY A 59 -2.07 -13.73 -9.26
N ALA A 60 -3.37 -13.78 -8.97
CA ALA A 60 -4.44 -13.60 -9.95
C ALA A 60 -4.46 -12.22 -10.63
N LYS A 61 -3.83 -11.21 -10.02
CA LYS A 61 -3.75 -9.85 -10.54
C LYS A 61 -2.32 -9.57 -11.00
N SER A 62 -2.00 -9.96 -12.24
CA SER A 62 -0.67 -9.79 -12.86
C SER A 62 -0.51 -8.49 -13.66
N GLY A 63 -1.50 -7.61 -13.62
CA GLY A 63 -1.50 -6.34 -14.36
C GLY A 63 -2.51 -5.33 -13.82
N ARG A 64 -2.68 -4.21 -14.54
CA ARG A 64 -3.59 -3.15 -14.13
C ARG A 64 -5.05 -3.63 -14.19
N SER A 65 -5.79 -3.41 -13.10
CA SER A 65 -7.24 -3.60 -13.08
C SER A 65 -7.95 -2.27 -13.34
N ALA A 66 -7.89 -1.77 -14.57
CA ALA A 66 -8.43 -0.43 -14.92
C ALA A 66 -9.91 -0.27 -14.53
N LYS A 67 -10.69 -1.35 -14.65
CA LYS A 67 -12.11 -1.40 -14.28
C LYS A 67 -12.36 -1.33 -12.76
N ASP A 68 -11.34 -1.48 -11.92
CA ASP A 68 -11.45 -1.40 -10.45
C ASP A 68 -11.12 0.00 -9.92
N LYS A 69 -10.46 0.85 -10.72
CA LYS A 69 -10.17 2.25 -10.34
C LYS A 69 -11.47 3.03 -10.21
N ARG A 70 -11.63 3.73 -9.09
CA ARG A 70 -12.76 4.63 -8.85
C ARG A 70 -12.27 6.02 -8.50
N ILE A 71 -13.02 7.04 -8.88
CA ILE A 71 -12.79 8.42 -8.44
C ILE A 71 -14.05 8.88 -7.73
N VAL A 72 -13.87 9.50 -6.57
CA VAL A 72 -14.97 10.13 -5.84
C VAL A 72 -15.45 11.31 -6.67
N ARG A 73 -16.76 11.43 -6.86
CA ARG A 73 -17.34 12.65 -7.44
C ARG A 73 -17.88 13.50 -6.31
N ASP A 74 -17.24 14.65 -6.12
CA ASP A 74 -17.57 15.69 -5.16
C ASP A 74 -17.40 17.07 -5.79
N GLU A 75 -17.72 18.12 -5.04
CA GLU A 75 -17.66 19.51 -5.48
C GLU A 75 -16.26 19.93 -5.97
N THR A 76 -15.20 19.26 -5.52
CA THR A 76 -13.81 19.59 -5.90
C THR A 76 -13.35 18.90 -7.17
N THR A 77 -14.04 17.85 -7.60
CA THR A 77 -13.62 16.98 -8.71
C THR A 77 -14.61 17.00 -9.87
N GLU A 78 -15.83 17.47 -9.65
CA GLU A 78 -16.93 17.43 -10.61
C GLU A 78 -16.63 18.20 -11.91
N ASP A 79 -16.02 19.38 -11.82
CA ASP A 79 -15.80 20.23 -13.00
C ASP A 79 -14.45 19.99 -13.69
N ASP A 80 -13.48 19.42 -12.98
CA ASP A 80 -12.10 19.26 -13.46
C ASP A 80 -11.85 17.92 -14.19
N LEU A 81 -12.75 16.94 -14.02
CA LEU A 81 -12.55 15.59 -14.53
C LEU A 81 -13.40 15.29 -15.75
N TRP A 82 -12.79 14.60 -16.72
CA TRP A 82 -13.52 14.08 -17.86
C TRP A 82 -14.31 12.82 -17.48
N TRP A 83 -15.55 13.04 -17.07
CA TRP A 83 -16.49 11.95 -16.78
C TRP A 83 -16.89 11.21 -18.06
N GLY A 84 -16.94 9.88 -17.98
CA GLY A 84 -17.30 9.05 -19.12
C GLY A 84 -17.09 7.56 -18.83
N LYS A 85 -17.21 6.74 -19.87
CA LYS A 85 -17.18 5.26 -19.78
C LYS A 85 -15.95 4.69 -19.04
N TYR A 86 -14.83 5.42 -19.05
CA TYR A 86 -13.56 4.98 -18.48
C TYR A 86 -13.28 5.53 -17.07
N VAL A 87 -14.07 6.50 -16.61
CA VAL A 87 -13.97 7.05 -15.25
C VAL A 87 -15.15 6.54 -14.46
N HIS A 88 -14.90 5.51 -13.65
CA HIS A 88 -15.92 4.94 -12.80
C HIS A 88 -16.08 5.79 -11.53
N THR A 89 -17.22 6.44 -11.38
CA THR A 89 -17.54 7.26 -10.22
C THR A 89 -17.82 6.41 -8.99
N LEU A 90 -17.44 6.92 -7.82
CA LEU A 90 -17.85 6.43 -6.52
C LEU A 90 -18.53 7.56 -5.76
N SER A 91 -19.66 7.29 -5.13
CA SER A 91 -20.27 8.28 -4.23
C SER A 91 -19.57 8.28 -2.86
N MET A 92 -19.53 9.44 -2.20
CA MET A 92 -18.95 9.57 -0.86
C MET A 92 -19.60 8.63 0.17
N GLN A 93 -20.89 8.35 0.01
CA GLN A 93 -21.60 7.42 0.88
C GLN A 93 -21.10 5.97 0.71
N ILE A 94 -20.84 5.53 -0.52
CA ILE A 94 -20.30 4.19 -0.78
C ILE A 94 -18.82 4.11 -0.36
N LEU A 95 -18.03 5.16 -0.57
CA LEU A 95 -16.65 5.20 -0.07
C LEU A 95 -16.61 5.03 1.45
N ARG A 96 -17.43 5.79 2.18
CA ARG A 96 -17.52 5.73 3.64
C ARG A 96 -18.03 4.38 4.13
N TRP A 97 -18.93 3.74 3.39
CA TRP A 97 -19.42 2.40 3.69
C TRP A 97 -18.38 1.30 3.41
N LYS A 98 -17.58 1.44 2.35
CA LYS A 98 -16.46 0.53 2.06
C LYS A 98 -15.36 0.62 3.13
N SER A 99 -15.08 1.82 3.65
CA SER A 99 -14.11 2.00 4.72
C SER A 99 -14.55 1.38 6.05
N THR A 100 -15.86 1.24 6.30
CA THR A 100 -16.38 0.65 7.54
C THR A 100 -16.53 -0.86 7.49
N LEU A 101 -16.79 -1.47 6.33
CA LEU A 101 -17.04 -2.92 6.18
C LEU A 101 -15.84 -3.79 5.86
N SER A 102 -14.69 -3.20 5.49
CA SER A 102 -13.44 -3.96 5.29
C SER A 102 -12.96 -4.71 6.55
N TRP A 103 -13.60 -4.51 7.71
CA TRP A 103 -13.28 -5.13 8.99
C TRP A 103 -14.27 -6.22 9.43
N LEU A 104 -15.27 -6.57 8.62
CA LEU A 104 -16.34 -7.55 8.97
C LEU A 104 -16.28 -8.88 8.19
N THR A 105 -15.23 -9.11 7.41
CA THR A 105 -14.91 -10.39 6.74
C THR A 105 -13.41 -10.64 6.83
#